data_AF-A0A1V5P1J6-F1
#
_entry.id   AF-A0A1V5P1J6-F1
#
_cell.length_a   1.000
_cell.length_b   1.000
_cell.length_c   1.000
_cell.angle_alpha   90.00
_cell.angle_beta   90.00
_cell.angle_gamma   90.00
#
_symmetry.space_group_name_H-M   'P 1'
#
loop_
_entity.id
_entity.type
_entity.pdbx_description
1 polymer ?
#
loop_
_entity_poly.entity_id
_entity_poly.type
_entity_poly.pdbx_seq_one_letter_code
_entity_poly.pdbx_strand_id
1 'polypeptide(L)'
;MGIFLLEDSETRIRQFADLGLDIAVRNDAFEAVAYLHSHRTMIQLLSLDHDLQPHETPCGNLGIACGCFVVDFLNLLAPFCPVMIHTSNEVGALVMKQRLARHGWNVIWVKSELLYPDDWIQTIWKDRALEALGIK
;
A
#
# COMPACT_ATOMS: atom_id res chain seq x y z
N MET A 1 16.51 0.94 0.79
CA MET A 1 15.65 0.06 0.00
C MET A 1 14.64 -0.56 0.93
N GLY A 2 13.36 -0.24 0.87
CA GLY A 2 12.67 0.64 -0.08
C GLY A 2 11.20 0.28 0.07
N ILE A 3 10.48 1.06 0.87
CA ILE A 3 9.06 0.84 1.12
C ILE A 3 8.34 1.21 -0.17
N PHE A 4 7.52 0.32 -0.71
CA PHE A 4 6.61 0.70 -1.78
C PHE A 4 5.29 1.12 -1.16
N LEU A 5 4.79 2.29 -1.55
CA LEU A 5 3.54 2.86 -1.07
C LEU A 5 2.57 3.06 -2.23
N LEU A 6 1.37 2.50 -2.12
CA LEU A 6 0.22 2.82 -2.97
C LEU A 6 -0.73 3.73 -2.17
N GLU A 7 -0.79 5.00 -2.55
CA GLU A 7 -1.52 6.07 -1.86
C GLU A 7 -1.74 7.22 -2.84
N ASP A 8 -2.96 7.72 -2.96
CA ASP A 8 -3.39 8.74 -3.93
C ASP A 8 -3.73 10.09 -3.29
N SER A 9 -3.92 10.14 -1.97
CA SER A 9 -4.17 11.39 -1.24
C SER A 9 -2.89 12.19 -1.12
N GLU A 10 -2.81 13.32 -1.83
CA GLU A 10 -1.65 14.23 -1.75
C GLU A 10 -1.27 14.62 -0.32
N THR A 11 -2.26 14.81 0.55
CA THR A 11 -2.05 15.14 1.96
C THR A 11 -1.34 13.99 2.69
N ARG A 12 -1.81 12.75 2.51
CA ARG A 12 -1.19 11.57 3.14
C ARG A 12 0.20 11.29 2.56
N ILE A 13 0.39 11.45 1.24
CA ILE A 13 1.70 11.33 0.58
C ILE A 13 2.72 12.30 1.19
N ARG A 14 2.34 13.55 1.44
CA ARG A 14 3.21 14.54 2.10
C ARG A 14 3.58 14.09 3.52
N GLN A 15 2.61 13.61 4.30
CA GLN A 15 2.85 13.09 5.64
C GLN A 15 3.80 11.87 5.64
N PHE A 16 3.70 10.97 4.66
CA PHE A 16 4.64 9.86 4.49
C PHE A 16 6.04 10.35 4.12
N ALA A 17 6.16 11.36 3.25
CA ALA A 17 7.44 11.95 2.86
C ALA A 17 8.14 12.60 4.07
N ASP A 18 7.38 13.25 4.96
CA ASP A 18 7.90 13.88 6.17
C ASP A 18 8.51 12.89 7.18
N LEU A 19 8.29 11.58 7.02
CA LEU A 19 8.92 10.55 7.86
C LEU A 19 10.42 10.39 7.58
N GLY A 20 10.93 10.88 6.45
CA GLY A 20 12.33 10.73 6.04
C GLY A 20 12.73 9.28 5.71
N LEU A 21 11.75 8.41 5.44
CA LEU A 21 11.97 7.03 5.03
C LEU A 21 12.13 6.93 3.51
N ASP A 22 12.85 5.90 3.05
CA ASP A 22 13.01 5.57 1.64
C ASP A 22 11.71 4.94 1.11
N ILE A 23 10.78 5.77 0.63
CA ILE A 23 9.45 5.38 0.14
C ILE A 23 9.31 5.67 -1.36
N ALA A 24 9.00 4.64 -2.14
CA ALA A 24 8.58 4.75 -3.54
C ALA A 24 7.05 4.81 -3.62
N VAL A 25 6.50 5.99 -3.85
CA VAL A 25 5.04 6.23 -3.90
C VAL A 25 4.49 6.03 -5.30
N ARG A 26 3.34 5.37 -5.44
CA ARG A 26 2.49 5.37 -6.64
C ARG A 26 1.06 5.73 -6.24
N ASN A 27 0.45 6.60 -7.03
CA ASN A 27 -0.88 7.16 -6.76
C ASN A 27 -2.00 6.43 -7.49
N ASP A 28 -1.69 5.47 -8.35
CA ASP A 28 -2.69 4.60 -8.97
C ASP A 28 -2.22 3.16 -9.14
N ALA A 29 -3.18 2.28 -9.38
CA ALA A 29 -2.95 0.85 -9.49
C ALA A 29 -2.14 0.44 -10.74
N PHE A 30 -2.22 1.19 -11.84
CA PHE A 30 -1.48 0.88 -13.07
C PHE A 30 0.01 1.15 -12.90
N GLU A 31 0.35 2.35 -12.42
CA GLU A 31 1.74 2.69 -12.14
C GLU A 31 2.31 1.80 -11.05
N ALA A 32 1.50 1.43 -10.05
CA ALA A 32 1.87 0.45 -9.03
C ALA A 32 2.26 -0.90 -9.63
N VAL A 33 1.40 -1.50 -10.46
CA VAL A 33 1.68 -2.79 -11.10
C VAL A 33 2.93 -2.71 -11.98
N ALA A 34 3.06 -1.66 -12.80
CA ALA A 34 4.23 -1.45 -13.66
C ALA A 34 5.52 -1.31 -12.84
N TYR A 35 5.48 -0.58 -11.73
CA TYR A 35 6.61 -0.40 -10.84
C TYR A 35 7.00 -1.71 -10.16
N LEU A 36 6.03 -2.41 -9.56
CA LEU A 36 6.24 -3.69 -8.88
C LEU A 36 6.84 -4.74 -9.81
N HIS A 37 6.33 -4.83 -11.04
CA HIS A 37 6.89 -5.73 -12.05
C HIS A 37 8.39 -5.49 -12.27
N SER A 38 8.80 -4.23 -12.30
CA SER A 38 10.17 -3.82 -12.68
C SER A 38 11.14 -3.72 -11.49
N HIS A 39 10.66 -3.49 -10.27
CA HIS A 39 11.51 -3.14 -9.11
C HIS A 39 11.34 -4.05 -7.89
N ARG A 40 10.53 -5.12 -7.95
CA ARG A 40 10.22 -5.97 -6.78
C ARG A 40 11.42 -6.47 -5.97
N THR A 41 12.57 -6.73 -6.60
CA THR A 41 13.78 -7.21 -5.90
C THR A 41 14.39 -6.18 -4.95
N MET A 42 13.98 -4.92 -5.06
CA MET A 42 14.45 -3.81 -4.21
C MET A 42 13.46 -3.47 -3.09
N ILE A 43 12.27 -4.06 -3.09
CA ILE A 43 11.19 -3.74 -2.17
C ILE A 43 11.27 -4.66 -0.95
N GLN A 44 11.28 -4.06 0.25
CA GLN A 44 11.33 -4.78 1.52
C GLN A 44 10.00 -4.76 2.28
N LEU A 45 9.09 -3.86 1.89
CA LEU A 45 7.77 -3.70 2.48
C LEU A 45 6.82 -3.12 1.43
N LEU A 46 5.66 -3.72 1.28
CA LEU A 46 4.55 -3.17 0.51
C LEU A 46 3.57 -2.51 1.47
N SER A 47 3.10 -1.30 1.16
CA SER A 47 2.04 -0.63 1.91
C SER A 47 0.95 -0.16 0.94
N LEU A 48 -0.26 -0.69 1.09
CA LEU A 48 -1.33 -0.56 0.11
C LEU A 48 -2.58 0.08 0.71
N ASP A 49 -3.04 1.19 0.13
CA ASP A 49 -4.41 1.66 0.33
C ASP A 49 -5.38 0.80 -0.51
N HIS A 50 -6.61 0.69 -0.02
CA HIS A 50 -7.71 0.08 -0.74
C HIS A 50 -8.42 1.07 -1.65
N ASP A 51 -8.71 2.29 -1.17
CA ASP A 51 -9.59 3.24 -1.85
C ASP A 51 -8.74 4.25 -2.63
N LEU A 52 -8.72 4.13 -3.95
CA LEU A 52 -7.97 5.04 -4.83
C LEU A 52 -8.91 5.92 -5.62
N GLN A 53 -8.46 7.08 -6.04
CA GLN A 53 -9.10 7.87 -7.07
C GLN A 53 -9.03 7.11 -8.41
N PRO A 54 -10.10 7.17 -9.22
CA PRO A 54 -10.06 6.58 -10.55
C PRO A 54 -8.97 7.22 -11.41
N HIS A 55 -8.20 6.39 -12.12
CA HIS A 55 -7.21 6.89 -13.06
C HIS A 55 -7.89 7.53 -14.29
N GLU A 56 -7.66 8.83 -14.49
CA GLU A 56 -8.12 9.58 -15.65
C GLU A 56 -7.08 9.59 -16.77
N THR A 57 -7.49 9.22 -17.98
CA THR A 57 -6.65 9.31 -19.19
C THR A 57 -7.26 10.30 -20.18
N PRO A 58 -6.49 10.75 -21.20
CA PRO A 58 -7.05 11.51 -22.32
C PRO A 58 -8.17 10.78 -23.08
N CYS A 59 -8.23 9.44 -22.98
CA CYS A 59 -9.27 8.62 -23.60
C CYS A 59 -10.47 8.37 -22.67
N GLY A 60 -10.47 8.93 -21.46
CA GLY A 60 -11.51 8.74 -20.44
C GLY A 60 -11.01 8.04 -19.18
N ASN A 61 -11.94 7.83 -18.25
CA ASN A 61 -11.68 7.19 -16.96
C ASN A 61 -11.70 5.65 -17.12
N LEU A 62 -10.65 4.97 -16.66
CA LEU A 62 -10.53 3.52 -16.75
C LEU A 62 -11.32 2.77 -15.66
N GLY A 63 -11.89 3.48 -14.70
CA GLY A 63 -12.72 2.94 -13.61
C GLY A 63 -11.93 2.14 -12.56
N ILE A 64 -10.61 2.15 -12.65
CA ILE A 64 -9.73 1.43 -11.72
C ILE A 64 -9.37 2.37 -10.58
N ALA A 65 -10.01 2.11 -9.44
CA ALA A 65 -10.04 2.97 -8.27
C ALA A 65 -9.86 2.14 -6.97
N CYS A 66 -9.21 0.98 -7.08
CA CYS A 66 -9.18 0.00 -5.99
C CYS A 66 -7.82 -0.72 -5.88
N GLY A 67 -7.25 -0.75 -4.68
CA GLY A 67 -6.03 -1.51 -4.36
C GLY A 67 -6.15 -3.01 -4.59
N CYS A 68 -7.36 -3.56 -4.72
CA CYS A 68 -7.56 -4.97 -5.07
C CYS A 68 -6.92 -5.35 -6.41
N PHE A 69 -6.82 -4.43 -7.38
CA PHE A 69 -6.14 -4.71 -8.66
C PHE A 69 -4.65 -5.00 -8.46
N VAL A 70 -4.00 -4.29 -7.54
CA VAL A 70 -2.60 -4.54 -7.18
C VAL A 70 -2.47 -5.86 -6.43
N VAL A 71 -3.41 -6.19 -5.55
CA VAL A 71 -3.46 -7.50 -4.87
C VAL A 71 -3.61 -8.65 -5.86
N ASP A 72 -4.46 -8.51 -6.86
CA ASP A 72 -4.67 -9.55 -7.87
C ASP A 72 -3.39 -9.79 -8.68
N PHE A 73 -2.62 -8.73 -8.99
CA PHE A 73 -1.28 -8.86 -9.57
C PHE A 73 -0.29 -9.53 -8.60
N LEU A 74 -0.25 -9.14 -7.33
CA LEU A 74 0.64 -9.74 -6.33
C LEU A 74 0.39 -11.24 -6.15
N ASN A 75 -0.85 -11.72 -6.28
CA ASN A 75 -1.20 -13.14 -6.21
C ASN A 75 -0.67 -13.97 -7.40
N LEU A 76 -0.20 -13.33 -8.47
CA LEU A 76 0.52 -13.99 -9.56
C LEU A 76 2.00 -14.22 -9.24
N LEU A 77 2.49 -13.69 -8.11
CA LEU A 77 3.89 -13.75 -7.69
C LEU A 77 4.04 -14.62 -6.43
N ALA A 78 5.23 -15.17 -6.26
CA ALA A 78 5.60 -15.73 -4.95
C ALA A 78 5.77 -14.59 -3.93
N PRO A 79 5.27 -14.74 -2.69
CA PRO A 79 5.49 -13.77 -1.62
C PRO A 79 6.99 -13.49 -1.43
N PHE A 80 7.37 -12.21 -1.40
CA PHE A 80 8.78 -11.79 -1.28
C PHE A 80 9.06 -10.78 -0.17
N CYS A 81 8.02 -10.15 0.38
CA CYS A 81 8.11 -9.27 1.54
C CYS A 81 6.76 -9.18 2.26
N PRO A 82 6.71 -8.61 3.48
CA PRO A 82 5.43 -8.31 4.14
C PRO A 82 4.59 -7.30 3.35
N VAL A 83 3.27 -7.43 3.47
CA VAL A 83 2.30 -6.48 2.95
C VAL A 83 1.55 -5.83 4.10
N MET A 84 1.65 -4.52 4.21
CA MET A 84 0.79 -3.68 5.02
C MET A 84 -0.40 -3.21 4.18
N ILE A 85 -1.60 -3.38 4.70
CA ILE A 85 -2.80 -2.72 4.18
C ILE A 85 -3.05 -1.51 5.08
N HIS A 86 -3.11 -0.31 4.53
CA HIS A 86 -3.41 0.91 5.28
C HIS A 86 -4.73 1.50 4.77
N THR A 87 -5.84 1.16 5.42
CA THR A 87 -7.15 1.68 5.03
C THR A 87 -8.12 1.64 6.20
N SER A 88 -9.06 2.57 6.19
CA SER A 88 -10.17 2.67 7.15
C SER A 88 -11.37 1.84 6.68
N ASN A 89 -11.40 1.45 5.39
CA ASN A 89 -12.39 0.56 4.79
C ASN A 89 -12.19 -0.88 5.26
N GLU A 90 -12.89 -1.26 6.32
CA GLU A 90 -12.76 -2.59 6.95
C GLU A 90 -13.08 -3.75 5.99
N VAL A 91 -14.08 -3.55 5.13
CA VAL A 91 -14.49 -4.58 4.15
C VAL A 91 -13.40 -4.74 3.10
N GLY A 92 -12.90 -3.63 2.55
CA GLY A 92 -11.80 -3.61 1.60
C GLY A 92 -10.53 -4.25 2.18
N ALA A 93 -10.16 -3.86 3.40
CA ALA A 93 -9.03 -4.44 4.11
C ALA A 93 -9.17 -5.95 4.30
N LEU A 94 -10.35 -6.42 4.72
CA LEU A 94 -10.61 -7.85 4.93
C LEU A 94 -10.49 -8.62 3.62
N VAL A 95 -11.05 -8.10 2.52
CA VAL A 95 -10.97 -8.71 1.19
C VAL A 95 -9.52 -8.81 0.72
N MET A 96 -8.77 -7.71 0.75
CA MET A 96 -7.35 -7.69 0.36
C MET A 96 -6.53 -8.67 1.22
N LYS A 97 -6.72 -8.62 2.54
CA LYS A 97 -6.01 -9.51 3.49
C LYS A 97 -6.30 -10.98 3.20
N GLN A 98 -7.56 -11.35 3.00
CA GLN A 98 -7.92 -12.73 2.71
C GLN A 98 -7.34 -13.22 1.38
N ARG A 99 -7.36 -12.39 0.33
CA ARG A 99 -6.79 -12.74 -0.98
C ARG A 99 -5.29 -12.99 -0.89
N LEU A 100 -4.55 -12.09 -0.25
CA LEU A 100 -3.11 -12.19 -0.05
C LEU A 100 -2.73 -13.37 0.86
N ALA A 101 -3.38 -13.51 2.01
CA ALA A 101 -3.08 -14.56 2.98
C ALA A 101 -3.32 -15.97 2.39
N ARG A 102 -4.34 -16.15 1.53
CA ARG A 102 -4.58 -17.40 0.81
C ARG A 102 -3.43 -17.80 -0.13
N HIS A 103 -2.62 -16.84 -0.57
CA HIS A 103 -1.43 -17.05 -1.40
C HIS A 103 -0.13 -17.01 -0.60
N GLY A 104 -0.20 -17.10 0.74
CA GLY A 104 0.97 -17.22 1.61
C GLY A 104 1.68 -15.90 1.93
N TRP A 105 1.09 -14.75 1.59
CA TRP A 105 1.64 -13.45 1.96
C TRP A 105 1.51 -13.21 3.48
N ASN A 106 2.56 -12.61 4.07
CA ASN A 106 2.49 -12.08 5.43
C ASN A 106 1.79 -10.71 5.39
N VAL A 107 0.56 -10.63 5.94
CA VAL A 107 -0.27 -9.43 5.84
C VAL A 107 -0.53 -8.79 7.20
N ILE A 108 -0.17 -7.51 7.30
CA ILE A 108 -0.42 -6.64 8.44
C ILE A 108 -1.52 -5.67 8.02
N TRP A 109 -2.54 -5.47 8.86
CA TRP A 109 -3.53 -4.42 8.63
C TRP A 109 -3.31 -3.28 9.62
N VAL A 110 -3.08 -2.09 9.09
CA VAL A 110 -3.06 -0.82 9.81
C VAL A 110 -4.36 -0.11 9.51
N LYS A 111 -5.21 0.03 10.53
CA LYS A 111 -6.47 0.75 10.39
C LYS A 111 -6.18 2.25 10.37
N SER A 112 -6.41 2.90 9.23
CA SER A 112 -6.22 4.36 9.12
C SER A 112 -7.41 5.11 9.76
N GLU A 113 -7.15 6.34 10.21
CA GLU A 113 -8.13 7.42 10.45
C GLU A 113 -9.19 7.29 11.58
N LEU A 114 -9.47 6.11 12.17
CA LEU A 114 -10.60 6.00 13.12
C LEU A 114 -10.33 6.39 14.59
N LEU A 115 -9.07 6.52 15.02
CA LEU A 115 -8.74 6.87 16.41
C LEU A 115 -7.88 8.15 16.55
N TYR A 116 -7.11 8.50 15.51
CA TYR A 116 -6.23 9.67 15.46
C TYR A 116 -6.25 10.22 14.04
N PRO A 117 -7.08 11.22 13.73
CA PRO A 117 -7.34 11.61 12.34
C PRO A 117 -6.08 12.09 11.59
N ASP A 118 -5.09 12.69 12.29
CA ASP A 118 -3.94 13.32 11.60
C ASP A 118 -2.56 12.69 11.90
N ASP A 119 -2.41 11.89 12.97
CA ASP A 119 -1.09 11.41 13.43
C ASP A 119 -0.84 9.91 13.19
N TRP A 120 -1.81 9.15 12.67
CA TRP A 120 -1.68 7.70 12.53
C TRP A 120 -0.53 7.28 11.61
N ILE A 121 -0.16 8.11 10.63
CA ILE A 121 1.01 7.88 9.77
C ILE A 121 2.31 7.98 10.57
N GLN A 122 2.46 9.04 11.37
CA GLN A 122 3.66 9.30 12.16
C GLN A 122 3.79 8.39 13.38
N THR A 123 2.69 7.82 13.85
CA THR A 123 2.63 6.93 15.01
C THR A 123 2.47 5.48 14.57
N ILE A 124 1.23 5.03 14.36
CA ILE A 124 0.87 3.62 14.16
C ILE A 124 1.52 3.05 12.90
N TRP A 125 1.40 3.72 11.75
CA TRP A 125 1.95 3.20 10.51
C TRP A 125 3.47 3.12 10.57
N LYS A 126 4.13 4.19 11.02
CA LYS A 126 5.59 4.26 11.12
C LYS A 126 6.12 3.13 12.00
N ASP A 127 5.56 2.95 13.19
CA ASP A 127 5.99 1.91 14.12
C ASP A 127 5.84 0.52 13.50
N ARG A 128 4.71 0.26 12.82
CA ARG A 128 4.46 -1.01 12.12
C ARG A 128 5.37 -1.23 10.93
N ALA A 129 5.70 -0.17 10.19
CA ALA A 129 6.62 -0.24 9.05
C ALA A 129 8.04 -0.59 9.53
N LEU A 130 8.51 0.07 10.59
CA LEU A 130 9.81 -0.23 11.19
C LEU A 130 9.87 -1.66 11.76
N GLU A 131 8.82 -2.09 12.47
CA GLU A 131 8.69 -3.46 12.96
C GLU A 131 8.74 -4.48 11.81
N ALA A 132 7.99 -4.25 10.72
CA ALA A 132 7.96 -5.12 9.55
C ALA A 132 9.31 -5.18 8.81
N LEU A 133 10.09 -4.09 8.85
CA LEU A 133 11.45 -4.02 8.32
C LEU A 133 12.51 -4.60 9.28
N GLY A 134 12.13 -4.97 10.51
CA GLY A 134 13.06 -5.45 11.54
C GLY A 134 13.97 -4.35 12.11
N ILE A 135 13.60 -3.08 11.96
CA ILE A 135 14.32 -1.93 12.48
C ILE A 135 13.71 -1.60 13.85
N LYS A 136 14.51 -1.73 14.92
CA LYS A 136 14.12 -1.40 16.30
C LYS A 136 14.43 0.05 16.63
#